data_AF-A0A151TU95-F1
#
_entry.id   AF-A0A151TU95-F1
#
_cell.length_a   1.000
_cell.length_b   1.000
_cell.length_c   1.000
_cell.angle_alpha   90.00
_cell.angle_beta   90.00
_cell.angle_gamma   90.00
#
_symmetry.space_group_name_H-M   'P 1'
#
loop_
_entity.id
_entity.type
_entity.pdbx_description
1 polymer ?
#
loop_
_entity_poly.entity_id
_entity_poly.type
_entity_poly.pdbx_seq_one_letter_code
_entity_poly.pdbx_strand_id
1 'polypeptide(L)' 'MSNLMEKIERYQEAKENIWSAIKEIPYLDDRTRYMAADLLDTNAKKDFFLMLSIEEHSNWIKYKLG' A
#
# COMPACT_ATOMS: atom_id res chain seq x y z
N MET A 1 -3.32 -0.71 30.14
CA MET A 1 -2.61 0.11 29.15
C MET A 1 -3.40 0.01 27.86
N SER A 2 -3.96 1.14 27.42
CA SER A 2 -5.15 1.25 26.57
C SER A 2 -4.94 0.88 25.10
N ASN A 3 -5.94 0.18 24.53
CA ASN A 3 -6.21 -0.20 23.12
C ASN A 3 -5.76 0.83 22.05
N LEU A 4 -5.60 2.11 22.42
CA LEU A 4 -5.07 3.18 21.57
C LEU A 4 -3.59 2.96 21.19
N MET A 5 -2.72 2.54 22.10
CA MET A 5 -1.30 2.27 21.79
C MET A 5 -1.16 1.08 20.84
N GLU A 6 -1.89 0.00 21.12
CA GLU A 6 -1.93 -1.20 20.28
C GLU A 6 -2.53 -0.91 18.89
N LYS A 7 -3.51 0.00 18.82
CA LYS A 7 -4.04 0.51 17.55
C LYS A 7 -3.00 1.38 16.83
N ILE A 8 -2.28 2.26 17.53
CA ILE A 8 -1.22 3.09 16.92
C ILE A 8 -0.08 2.22 16.38
N GLU A 9 0.36 1.20 17.13
CA GLU A 9 1.40 0.24 16.69
C GLU A 9 0.96 -0.55 15.46
N ARG A 10 -0.24 -1.14 15.47
CA ARG A 10 -0.79 -1.83 14.28
C ARG A 10 -0.95 -0.89 13.08
N TYR A 11 -1.32 0.36 13.29
CA TYR A 11 -1.41 1.36 12.22
C TYR A 11 -0.02 1.77 11.71
N GLN A 12 1.00 1.77 12.54
CA GLN A 12 2.39 2.02 12.15
C GLN A 12 2.98 0.82 11.40
N GLU A 13 2.77 -0.42 11.87
CA GLU A 13 3.10 -1.64 11.13
C GLU A 13 2.37 -1.70 9.77
N ALA A 14 1.08 -1.38 9.72
CA ALA A 14 0.32 -1.34 8.46
C ALA A 14 0.78 -0.22 7.51
N LYS A 15 1.29 0.90 8.04
CA LYS A 15 1.90 1.97 7.23
C LYS A 15 3.25 1.55 6.66
N GLU A 16 4.08 0.88 7.45
CA GLU A 16 5.30 0.23 6.94
C GLU A 16 4.96 -0.84 5.90
N ASN A 17 3.84 -1.54 6.07
CA ASN A 17 3.36 -2.59 5.17
C ASN A 17 3.02 -2.05 3.77
N ILE A 18 2.23 -0.97 3.64
CA ILE A 18 1.82 -0.44 2.31
C ILE A 18 3.02 0.03 1.48
N TRP A 19 3.92 0.84 2.06
CA TRP A 19 5.06 1.34 1.30
C TRP A 19 6.07 0.22 0.98
N SER A 20 6.21 -0.77 1.86
CA SER A 20 7.02 -1.95 1.58
C SER A 20 6.42 -2.79 0.46
N ALA A 21 5.11 -3.03 0.48
CA ALA A 21 4.39 -3.72 -0.59
C ALA A 21 4.57 -3.02 -1.95
N ILE A 22 4.50 -1.68 -2.01
CA ILE A 22 4.77 -0.92 -3.25
C ILE A 22 6.22 -1.10 -3.72
N LYS A 23 7.19 -1.12 -2.81
CA LYS A 23 8.61 -1.32 -3.14
C LYS A 23 8.93 -2.74 -3.61
N GLU A 24 8.18 -3.74 -3.14
CA GLU A 24 8.33 -5.14 -3.53
C GLU A 24 7.89 -5.41 -4.97
N ILE A 25 7.07 -4.53 -5.56
CA ILE A 25 6.65 -4.67 -6.95
C ILE A 25 7.87 -4.45 -7.87
N PRO A 26 8.27 -5.47 -8.63
CA PRO A 26 9.41 -5.35 -9.50
C PRO A 26 9.06 -4.46 -10.71
N TYR A 27 10.07 -3.83 -11.29
CA TYR A 27 9.97 -3.04 -12.53
C TYR A 27 9.06 -1.79 -12.47
N LEU A 28 8.71 -1.30 -11.28
CA LEU A 28 8.12 0.04 -11.12
C LEU A 28 9.22 1.07 -10.90
N ASP A 29 9.19 2.15 -11.69
CA ASP A 29 10.02 3.33 -11.44
C ASP A 29 9.50 4.12 -10.22
N ASP A 30 10.37 4.96 -9.66
CA ASP A 30 10.06 5.71 -8.44
C ASP A 30 8.86 6.65 -8.60
N ARG A 31 8.68 7.28 -9.77
CA ARG A 31 7.54 8.17 -10.01
C ARG A 31 6.24 7.38 -9.94
N THR A 32 6.20 6.22 -10.56
CA THR A 32 5.04 5.33 -10.53
C THR A 32 4.75 4.83 -9.10
N ARG A 33 5.78 4.55 -8.30
CA ARG A 33 5.62 4.19 -6.88
C ARG A 33 5.01 5.31 -6.04
N TYR A 34 5.45 6.55 -6.23
CA TYR A 34 4.86 7.70 -5.54
C TYR A 34 3.41 7.94 -5.96
N MET A 35 3.09 7.80 -7.25
CA MET A 35 1.70 7.87 -7.74
C MET A 35 0.83 6.77 -7.14
N ALA A 36 1.35 5.54 -7.03
CA ALA A 36 0.64 4.45 -6.36
C ALA A 36 0.38 4.74 -4.88
N ALA A 37 1.35 5.32 -4.17
CA ALA A 37 1.17 5.73 -2.77
C ALA A 37 0.08 6.81 -2.62
N ASP A 38 0.02 7.77 -3.56
CA ASP A 38 -1.00 8.82 -3.58
C ASP A 38 -2.41 8.27 -3.86
N LEU A 39 -2.53 7.25 -4.73
CA LEU A 39 -3.79 6.55 -5.00
C LEU A 39 -4.36 5.85 -3.75
N LEU A 40 -3.51 5.45 -2.81
CA LEU A 40 -3.87 4.80 -1.54
C LEU A 40 -4.15 5.84 -0.44
N ASP A 41 -4.93 6.87 -0.76
CA ASP A 41 -5.35 7.96 0.12
C ASP A 41 -6.22 7.54 1.33
N THR A 42 -6.91 6.40 1.20
CA THR A 42 -7.94 5.94 2.14
C THR A 42 -7.60 4.56 2.68
N ASN A 43 -8.00 4.28 3.92
CA ASN A 43 -7.77 2.97 4.54
C ASN A 43 -8.43 1.84 3.74
N ALA A 44 -9.63 2.05 3.18
CA ALA A 44 -10.30 1.04 2.37
C ALA A 44 -9.50 0.65 1.12
N LYS A 45 -8.87 1.62 0.42
CA LYS A 45 -8.01 1.32 -0.73
C LYS A 45 -6.72 0.63 -0.30
N LYS A 46 -6.14 1.03 0.84
CA LYS A 46 -4.96 0.36 1.42
C LYS A 46 -5.25 -1.10 1.76
N ASP A 47 -6.34 -1.37 2.47
CA ASP A 47 -6.73 -2.71 2.88
C ASP A 47 -7.01 -3.58 1.65
N PHE A 48 -7.74 -3.06 0.66
CA PHE A 48 -7.97 -3.74 -0.62
C PHE A 48 -6.65 -4.06 -1.32
N PHE A 49 -5.74 -3.09 -1.40
CA PHE A 49 -4.43 -3.27 -2.03
C PHE A 49 -3.60 -4.35 -1.32
N LEU A 50 -3.60 -4.39 0.01
CA LEU A 50 -2.89 -5.43 0.77
C LEU A 50 -3.51 -6.84 0.63
N MET A 51 -4.77 -6.95 0.22
CA MET A 51 -5.40 -8.26 -0.06
C MET A 51 -4.99 -8.83 -1.42
N LEU A 52 -4.45 -8.02 -2.32
CA LEU A 52 -3.98 -8.45 -3.63
C LEU A 52 -2.61 -9.15 -3.53
N SER A 53 -2.37 -10.09 -4.43
CA SER A 53 -1.03 -10.64 -4.66
C SER A 53 -0.10 -9.63 -5.32
N ILE A 54 1.21 -9.92 -5.31
CA ILE A 54 2.24 -9.06 -5.95
C ILE A 54 1.99 -8.87 -7.45
N GLU A 55 1.53 -9.90 -8.16
CA GLU A 55 1.18 -9.79 -9.58
C GLU A 55 -0.04 -8.87 -9.78
N GLU A 56 -1.04 -9.00 -8.93
CA GLU A 56 -2.23 -8.16 -8.93
C GLU A 56 -1.91 -6.70 -8.56
N HIS A 57 -0.91 -6.44 -7.71
CA HIS A 57 -0.46 -5.07 -7.41
C HIS A 57 -0.01 -4.34 -8.68
N SER A 58 0.83 -4.99 -9.49
CA SER A 58 1.31 -4.40 -10.75
C SER A 58 0.15 -4.12 -11.71
N ASN A 59 -0.79 -5.07 -11.83
CA ASN A 59 -1.96 -4.92 -12.69
C ASN A 59 -2.92 -3.82 -12.19
N TRP A 60 -3.11 -3.72 -10.87
CA TRP A 60 -3.94 -2.69 -10.26
C TRP A 60 -3.36 -1.29 -10.48
N ILE A 61 -2.05 -1.12 -10.30
CA ILE A 61 -1.38 0.16 -10.54
C ILE A 61 -1.51 0.55 -12.01
N LYS A 62 -1.27 -0.37 -12.96
CA LYS A 62 -1.48 -0.12 -14.39
C LYS A 62 -2.92 0.29 -14.68
N TYR A 63 -3.91 -0.45 -14.15
CA TYR A 63 -5.32 -0.13 -14.30
C TYR A 63 -5.68 1.26 -13.79
N LYS A 64 -5.06 1.74 -12.70
CA LYS A 64 -5.32 3.07 -12.13
C LYS A 64 -4.59 4.20 -12.83
N LEU A 65 -3.39 3.96 -13.36
CA LEU A 65 -2.56 5.00 -13.96
C LEU A 65 -2.71 5.13 -15.49
N GLY A 66 -3.27 4.12 -16.16
CA GLY A 66 -3.47 4.08 -17.61
C GLY A 66 -2.35 3.36 -18.32
#